data_AF-A0A2X5NRX8-F1
#
_entry.id   AF-A0A2X5NRX8-F1
#
_cell.length_a   1.000
_cell.length_b   1.000
_cell.length_c   1.000
_cell.angle_alpha   90.00
_cell.angle_beta   90.00
_cell.angle_gamma   90.00
#
_symmetry.space_group_name_H-M   'P 1'
#
loop_
_entity.id
_entity.type
_entity.pdbx_description
1 polymer ?
#
loop_
_entity_poly.entity_id
_entity_poly.type
_entity_poly.pdbx_seq_one_letter_code
_entity_poly.pdbx_strand_id
1 'polypeptide(L)' 'MGETIYQIDVDRCTECVGHYDAPTCQSVCPITNTIITDPQQTETKDALWEKFVTLWHSA' A
#
# COMPACT_ATOMS: atom_id res chain seq x y z
N MET A 1 26.60 -6.04 2.17
CA MET A 1 25.34 -6.64 1.71
C MET A 1 24.42 -5.47 1.42
N GLY A 2 24.32 -5.07 0.15
CA GLY A 2 23.46 -3.96 -0.28
C GLY A 2 22.00 -4.38 -0.19
N GLU A 3 21.12 -3.43 0.07
CA GLU A 3 19.72 -3.64 0.48
C GLU A 3 18.92 -4.42 -0.55
N THR A 4 18.81 -5.74 -0.37
CA THR A 4 18.09 -6.69 -1.26
C THR A 4 16.57 -6.73 -1.02
N ILE A 5 16.01 -5.74 -0.32
CA ILE A 5 14.59 -5.69 0.03
C ILE A 5 13.89 -4.52 -0.67
N TYR A 6 12.69 -4.77 -1.15
CA TYR A 6 11.80 -3.70 -1.62
C TYR A 6 11.04 -3.13 -0.42
N GLN A 7 10.98 -1.81 -0.32
CA GLN A 7 10.25 -1.11 0.74
C GLN A 7 8.99 -0.46 0.14
N ILE A 8 7.87 -0.56 0.87
CA ILE A 8 6.65 0.16 0.55
C ILE A 8 6.71 1.52 1.24
N ASP A 9 6.49 2.58 0.48
CA ASP A 9 6.31 3.93 1.01
C ASP A 9 4.88 4.07 1.56
N VAL A 10 4.77 4.24 2.88
CA VAL A 10 3.49 4.35 3.59
C VAL A 10 2.70 5.59 3.19
N ASP A 11 3.36 6.68 2.80
CA ASP A 11 2.67 7.91 2.38
C ASP A 11 1.98 7.74 1.02
N ARG A 12 2.40 6.73 0.25
CA ARG A 12 1.86 6.41 -1.08
C ARG A 12 1.02 5.13 -1.11
N CYS A 13 1.07 4.32 -0.06
CA CYS A 13 0.30 3.09 0.05
C CYS A 13 -1.16 3.42 0.36
N THR A 14 -2.07 3.07 -0.54
CA THR A 14 -3.53 3.15 -0.31
C THR A 14 -4.15 1.77 -0.07
N GLU A 15 -3.33 0.73 0.17
CA GLU A 15 -3.75 -0.68 0.16
C GLU A 15 -4.53 -1.08 -1.12
N CYS A 16 -4.22 -0.39 -2.23
CA CYS A 16 -4.94 -0.45 -3.51
C CYS A 16 -6.39 0.08 -3.51
N VAL A 17 -6.88 0.62 -2.38
CA VAL A 17 -8.17 1.33 -2.33
C VAL A 17 -8.17 2.46 -3.35
N GLY A 18 -9.27 2.55 -4.12
CA GLY A 18 -9.43 3.48 -5.25
C GLY A 18 -9.07 2.89 -6.61
N HIS A 19 -8.29 1.81 -6.66
CA HIS A 19 -7.90 1.14 -7.91
C HIS A 19 -8.40 -0.31 -8.01
N TYR A 20 -8.22 -1.09 -6.94
CA TYR A 20 -8.53 -2.53 -6.91
C TYR A 20 -9.14 -2.91 -5.55
N ASP A 21 -9.89 -4.02 -5.52
CA ASP A 21 -10.48 -4.54 -4.29
C ASP A 21 -9.46 -5.22 -3.35
N ALA A 22 -8.27 -5.56 -3.85
CA ALA A 22 -7.23 -6.25 -3.10
C ALA A 22 -5.82 -5.73 -3.45
N PRO A 23 -4.84 -5.87 -2.52
CA PRO A 23 -3.47 -5.43 -2.76
C PRO A 23 -2.79 -6.24 -3.86
N THR A 24 -2.57 -5.61 -5.02
CA THR A 24 -1.90 -6.25 -6.17
C THR A 24 -0.48 -6.68 -5.85
N CYS A 25 0.23 -5.91 -5.01
CA CYS A 25 1.57 -6.23 -4.53
C CYS A 25 1.61 -7.58 -3.80
N GLN A 26 0.60 -7.91 -2.99
CA GLN A 26 0.49 -9.22 -2.34
C GLN A 26 0.19 -10.34 -3.34
N SER A 27 -0.63 -10.08 -4.37
CA SER A 27 -0.99 -11.09 -5.38
C SER A 27 0.17 -11.50 -6.28
N VAL A 28 1.12 -10.59 -6.55
CA VAL A 28 2.26 -10.86 -7.45
C VAL A 28 3.53 -11.28 -6.71
N CYS A 29 3.60 -11.08 -5.40
CA CYS A 29 4.82 -11.39 -4.66
C CYS A 29 5.06 -12.90 -4.63
N PRO A 30 6.23 -13.39 -5.08
CA PRO A 30 6.55 -14.82 -5.08
C PRO A 30 6.77 -15.38 -3.67
N ILE A 31 6.93 -14.51 -2.66
CA ILE A 31 7.16 -14.88 -1.26
C ILE A 31 5.89 -14.55 -0.47
N THR A 32 5.26 -15.57 0.09
CA THR A 32 4.06 -15.40 0.91
C THR A 32 4.39 -14.70 2.23
N ASN A 33 3.47 -13.87 2.74
CA ASN A 33 3.60 -13.12 3.99
C ASN A 33 4.78 -12.12 4.08
N THR A 34 5.31 -11.66 2.95
CA THR A 34 6.33 -10.58 2.96
C THR A 34 5.71 -9.18 2.98
N ILE A 35 4.52 -9.05 2.40
CA ILE A 35 3.76 -7.79 2.36
C ILE A 35 2.59 -7.95 3.32
N ILE A 36 2.68 -7.28 4.46
CA ILE A 36 1.70 -7.31 5.54
C ILE A 36 1.19 -5.91 5.83
N THR A 37 0.04 -5.81 6.50
CA THR A 37 -0.46 -4.55 7.03
C THR A 37 0.48 -4.05 8.13
N ASP A 38 0.86 -2.77 8.07
CA ASP A 38 1.75 -2.18 9.07
C ASP A 38 0.96 -1.92 10.37
N PRO A 39 1.30 -2.57 11.50
CA PRO A 39 0.62 -2.35 12.76
C PRO A 39 0.85 -0.94 13.34
N GLN A 40 1.88 -0.22 12.91
CA GLN A 40 2.14 1.16 13.31
C GLN A 40 1.34 2.17 12.49
N GLN A 41 0.89 1.78 11.29
CA GLN A 41 0.16 2.61 10.34
C GLN A 41 -1.14 1.90 9.92
N THR A 42 -2.01 1.64 10.88
CA THR A 42 -3.33 1.09 10.62
C THR A 42 -4.29 2.19 10.17
N GLU A 43 -4.65 2.19 8.90
CA GLU A 43 -5.55 3.18 8.30
C GLU A 43 -6.96 2.60 8.09
N THR A 44 -7.98 3.45 8.15
CA THR A 44 -9.34 3.04 7.78
C THR A 44 -9.53 3.14 6.27
N LYS A 45 -10.55 2.45 5.72
CA LYS A 45 -10.88 2.55 4.29
C LYS A 45 -11.13 3.99 3.84
N ASP A 46 -11.76 4.81 4.68
CA ASP A 46 -12.00 6.23 4.38
C ASP A 46 -10.68 7.02 4.32
N ALA A 47 -9.76 6.80 5.26
CA ALA A 47 -8.44 7.45 5.25
C ALA A 47 -7.62 7.07 4.02
N LEU A 48 -7.64 5.79 3.63
CA LEU A 48 -6.97 5.29 2.42
C LEU A 48 -7.58 5.91 1.14
N TRP A 49 -8.90 6.13 1.13
CA TRP A 49 -9.58 6.83 0.05
C TRP A 49 -9.18 8.30 -0.04
N GLU A 50 -9.14 9.03 1.07
CA GLU A 50 -8.65 10.42 1.10
C GLU A 50 -7.20 10.53 0.61
N LYS A 51 -6.34 9.58 0.98
CA LYS A 51 -4.97 9.47 0.46
C LYS A 51 -4.95 9.24 -1.04
N PHE A 52 -5.78 8.33 -1.56
CA PHE A 52 -5.93 8.12 -3.01
C PHE A 52 -6.34 9.40 -3.75
N VAL A 53 -7.35 10.12 -3.25
CA VAL A 53 -7.79 11.41 -3.82
C VAL A 53 -6.65 12.43 -3.78
N THR A 54 -5.90 12.50 -2.68
CA THR A 54 -4.76 13.42 -2.55
C THR A 54 -3.62 13.08 -3.52
N LEU A 55 -3.36 11.80 -3.77
CA LEU A 55 -2.26 11.38 -4.66
C LEU A 55 -2.59 11.49 -6.15
N TRP A 56 -3.86 11.30 -6.53
CA TRP A 56 -4.27 11.15 -7.94
C TRP A 56 -5.24 12.21 -8.44
N HIS A 57 -5.94 12.91 -7.53
CA HIS A 57 -6.92 13.94 -7.86
C HIS A 57 -6.53 15.35 -7.38
N SER A 58 -5.38 15.50 -6.74
CA SER A 58 -4.75 16.82 -6.54
C SER A 58 -4.11 17.26 -7.85
N ALA A 59 -4.82 18.11 -8.60
CA ALA A 59 -4.30 18.81 -9.76
C ALA A 59 -3.32 19.92 -9.36
#